data_AF-A0A1V2NTI6-F1
#
_entry.id   AF-A0A1V2NTI6-F1
#
_cell.length_a   1.000
_cell.length_b   1.000
_cell.length_c   1.000
_cell.angle_alpha   90.00
_cell.angle_beta   90.00
_cell.angle_gamma   90.00
#
_symmetry.space_group_name_H-M   'P 1'
#
loop_
_entity.id
_entity.type
_entity.pdbx_description
1 polymer ?
#
loop_
_entity_poly.entity_id
_entity_poly.type
_entity_poly.pdbx_seq_one_letter_code
_entity_poly.pdbx_strand_id
1 'polypeptide(L)'
;MSERIEHERTVLAKYLAVVDAKPDPVKNASAWVAEKLGRFKPNGELVRRSPLSDVTELEMLRITVEGKAAGWRVLRSLSTEEKGFDPVELDGLLADAQQQLEELEQLRMRAADRVFRTRAEPLP
;
A
#
# COMPACT_ATOMS: atom_id res chain seq x y z
N MET A 1 6.18 -10.23 -6.58
CA MET A 1 6.18 -8.95 -5.83
C MET A 1 6.66 -7.79 -6.70
N SER A 2 7.86 -7.88 -7.29
CA SER A 2 8.43 -6.80 -8.11
C SER A 2 7.58 -6.43 -9.34
N GLU A 3 6.96 -7.40 -10.02
CA GLU A 3 6.10 -7.13 -11.17
C GLU A 3 4.82 -6.36 -10.81
N ARG A 4 4.19 -6.66 -9.66
CA ARG A 4 3.05 -5.89 -9.14
C ARG A 4 3.45 -4.44 -8.86
N ILE A 5 4.60 -4.25 -8.21
CA ILE A 5 5.09 -2.92 -7.85
C ILE A 5 5.36 -2.08 -9.11
N GLU A 6 5.94 -2.67 -10.15
CA GLU A 6 6.19 -1.94 -11.40
C GLU A 6 4.91 -1.59 -12.15
N HIS A 7 3.94 -2.52 -12.22
CA HIS A 7 2.63 -2.22 -12.79
C HIS A 7 1.94 -1.05 -12.07
N GLU A 8 1.91 -1.09 -10.74
CA GLU A 8 1.33 -0.03 -9.92
C GLU A 8 2.04 1.32 -10.10
N ARG A 9 3.36 1.31 -10.33
CA ARG A 9 4.14 2.52 -10.63
C ARG A 9 3.80 3.10 -12.00
N THR A 10 3.59 2.26 -13.01
CA THR A 10 3.15 2.71 -14.33
C THR A 10 1.78 3.38 -14.26
N VAL A 11 0.85 2.78 -13.50
CA VAL A 11 -0.50 3.33 -13.30
C VAL A 11 -0.46 4.65 -12.52
N LEU A 12 0.36 4.73 -11.48
CA LEU A 12 0.65 5.98 -10.76
C LEU A 12 1.12 7.10 -11.70
N ALA A 13 2.12 6.81 -12.51
CA ALA A 13 2.69 7.80 -13.43
C ALA A 13 1.66 8.29 -14.46
N LYS A 14 0.84 7.38 -14.98
CA LYS A 14 -0.29 7.69 -15.87
C LYS A 14 -1.28 8.65 -15.22
N TYR A 15 -1.72 8.38 -13.99
CA TYR A 15 -2.70 9.23 -13.31
C TYR A 15 -2.13 10.60 -12.89
N LEU A 16 -0.87 10.66 -12.49
CA LEU A 16 -0.18 11.93 -12.22
C LEU A 16 -0.10 12.82 -13.47
N ALA A 17 0.11 12.23 -14.65
CA ALA A 17 0.16 12.98 -15.91
C ALA A 17 -1.21 13.55 -16.30
N VAL A 18 -2.29 12.80 -16.09
CA VAL A 18 -3.67 13.26 -16.33
C VAL A 18 -4.05 14.42 -15.42
N VAL A 19 -3.53 14.38 -14.19
CA VAL A 19 -3.76 15.37 -13.13
C VAL A 19 -3.09 16.70 -13.42
N ASP A 20 -1.84 16.69 -13.92
CA ASP A 20 -1.10 17.93 -14.17
C ASP A 20 -1.76 18.80 -15.26
N ALA A 21 -2.60 18.19 -16.09
CA ALA A 21 -3.31 18.81 -17.21
C ALA A 21 -4.67 19.46 -16.86
N LYS A 22 -5.19 19.37 -15.62
CA LYS A 22 -6.54 19.87 -15.26
C LYS A 22 -6.56 21.00 -14.21
N PRO A 23 -7.53 21.94 -14.26
CA PRO A 23 -7.61 23.09 -13.34
C PRO A 23 -8.02 22.72 -11.89
N ASP A 24 -7.77 23.70 -11.00
CA ASP A 24 -7.54 23.72 -9.54
C ASP A 24 -8.07 22.60 -8.59
N PRO A 25 -9.37 22.24 -8.52
CA PRO A 25 -9.85 21.32 -7.49
C PRO A 25 -9.38 19.88 -7.69
N VAL A 26 -9.29 19.43 -8.94
CA VAL A 26 -8.75 18.09 -9.28
C VAL A 26 -7.28 18.06 -8.94
N LYS A 27 -6.53 19.11 -9.28
CA LYS A 27 -5.10 19.26 -8.99
C LYS A 27 -4.78 19.11 -7.50
N ASN A 28 -5.57 19.72 -6.62
CA ASN A 28 -5.38 19.63 -5.16
C ASN A 28 -5.66 18.24 -4.59
N ALA A 29 -6.77 17.60 -4.99
CA ALA A 29 -7.09 16.24 -4.54
C ALA A 29 -6.01 15.24 -5.00
N SER A 30 -5.56 15.38 -6.24
CA SER A 30 -4.51 14.53 -6.78
C SER A 30 -3.11 14.86 -6.29
N ALA A 31 -2.79 16.11 -5.98
CA ALA A 31 -1.52 16.48 -5.35
C ALA A 31 -1.46 15.93 -3.94
N TRP A 32 -2.57 15.95 -3.21
CA TRP A 32 -2.71 15.28 -1.92
C TRP A 32 -2.55 13.76 -2.03
N VAL A 33 -3.19 13.12 -3.03
CA VAL A 33 -2.99 11.68 -3.31
C VAL A 33 -1.54 11.39 -3.74
N ALA A 34 -0.93 12.24 -4.56
CA ALA A 34 0.46 12.13 -5.00
C ALA A 34 1.45 12.29 -3.86
N GLU A 35 1.20 13.22 -2.93
CA GLU A 35 1.98 13.40 -1.71
C GLU A 35 1.83 12.17 -0.81
N LYS A 36 0.60 11.66 -0.65
CA LYS A 36 0.31 10.44 0.12
C LYS A 36 0.78 9.15 -0.54
N LEU A 37 1.01 9.10 -1.85
CA LEU A 37 1.55 7.91 -2.52
C LEU A 37 3.06 8.01 -2.70
N GLY A 38 3.57 9.20 -3.01
CA GLY A 38 5.00 9.50 -3.18
C GLY A 38 5.79 9.41 -1.88
N ARG A 39 5.18 9.78 -0.74
CA ARG A 39 5.78 9.63 0.59
C ARG A 39 5.75 8.18 1.11
N PHE A 40 5.03 7.30 0.41
CA PHE A 40 4.91 5.87 0.70
C PHE A 40 5.67 5.00 -0.32
N LYS A 41 6.56 5.60 -1.13
CA LYS A 41 7.64 4.86 -1.80
C LYS A 41 8.37 4.01 -0.73
N PRO A 42 8.62 2.72 -0.99
CA PRO A 42 9.15 1.84 0.03
C PRO A 42 10.56 2.31 0.36
N ASN A 43 10.75 2.81 1.58
CA ASN A 43 12.08 2.85 2.19
C ASN A 43 12.51 1.38 2.34
N GLY A 44 13.18 0.86 1.32
CA GLY A 44 13.68 -0.51 1.22
C GLY A 44 14.87 -0.82 2.14
N GLU A 45 14.95 -0.15 3.28
CA GLU A 45 16.00 -0.30 4.27
C GLU A 45 15.38 -0.48 5.66
N LEU A 46 14.79 -1.64 5.91
CA LEU A 46 14.68 -2.14 7.27
C LEU A 46 15.28 -3.54 7.30
N VAL A 47 16.60 -3.60 7.16
CA VAL A 47 17.37 -4.82 7.40
C VAL A 47 17.93 -4.72 8.81
N ARG A 48 17.21 -5.25 9.80
CA ARG A 48 17.87 -5.78 10.99
C ARG A 48 17.07 -6.91 11.65
N ARG A 49 17.60 -8.13 11.51
CA ARG A 49 17.12 -9.37 12.13
C ARG A 49 16.96 -9.21 13.64
N SER A 50 15.72 -9.11 14.09
CA SER A 50 15.27 -9.53 15.42
C SER A 50 13.89 -10.16 15.24
N PRO A 51 13.54 -11.25 15.96
CA PRO A 51 12.21 -11.86 15.88
C PRO A 51 11.06 -10.87 16.14
N LEU A 52 11.29 -9.83 16.94
CA LEU A 52 10.35 -8.72 17.16
C LEU A 52 10.35 -7.67 16.03
N SER A 53 11.44 -7.59 15.27
CA SER A 53 11.54 -6.76 14.06
C SER A 53 10.60 -7.29 12.98
N ASP A 54 10.50 -8.61 12.80
CA ASP A 54 9.65 -9.23 11.77
C ASP A 54 8.16 -8.83 11.91
N VAL A 55 7.63 -8.83 13.14
CA VAL A 55 6.22 -8.43 13.39
C VAL A 55 6.03 -6.94 13.11
N THR A 56 6.92 -6.10 13.62
CA THR A 56 6.87 -4.64 13.43
C THR A 56 7.05 -4.24 11.95
N GLU A 57 7.93 -4.93 11.22
CA GLU A 57 8.14 -4.75 9.79
C GLU A 57 6.88 -5.09 8.98
N LEU A 58 6.20 -6.20 9.32
CA LEU A 58 4.94 -6.59 8.70
C LEU A 58 3.82 -5.59 9.00
N GLU A 59 3.78 -5.01 10.21
CA GLU A 59 2.82 -3.94 10.55
C GLU A 59 3.07 -2.66 9.75
N MET A 60 4.32 -2.26 9.58
CA MET A 60 4.69 -1.11 8.76
C MET A 60 4.32 -1.31 7.29
N LEU A 61 4.55 -2.52 6.75
CA LEU A 61 4.12 -2.88 5.40
C LEU A 61 2.59 -2.84 5.27
N ARG A 62 1.86 -3.35 6.26
CA ARG A 62 0.39 -3.33 6.27
C ARG A 62 -0.17 -1.90 6.29
N ILE A 63 0.38 -1.02 7.14
CA ILE A 63 0.01 0.41 7.19
C ILE A 63 0.25 1.08 5.83
N THR A 64 1.35 0.71 5.17
CA THR A 64 1.70 1.23 3.84
C THR A 64 0.67 0.82 2.78
N VAL A 65 0.30 -0.47 2.75
CA VAL A 65 -0.70 -0.98 1.80
C VAL A 65 -2.08 -0.36 2.07
N GLU A 66 -2.49 -0.21 3.34
CA GLU A 66 -3.76 0.46 3.69
C GLU A 66 -3.78 1.93 3.27
N GLY A 67 -2.68 2.66 3.50
CA GLY A 67 -2.55 4.06 3.09
C GLY A 67 -2.69 4.22 1.58
N LYS A 68 -2.08 3.31 0.82
CA LYS A 68 -2.21 3.25 -0.64
C LYS A 68 -3.63 2.94 -1.08
N ALA A 69 -4.27 1.92 -0.48
CA ALA A 69 -5.64 1.56 -0.77
C ALA A 69 -6.60 2.73 -0.51
N ALA A 70 -6.37 3.51 0.56
CA ALA A 70 -7.14 4.72 0.82
C ALA A 70 -7.01 5.76 -0.31
N GLY A 71 -5.81 5.98 -0.85
CA GLY A 71 -5.61 6.83 -2.02
C GLY A 71 -6.39 6.35 -3.26
N TRP A 72 -6.37 5.04 -3.52
CA TRP A 72 -7.13 4.42 -4.61
C TRP A 72 -8.64 4.58 -4.47
N ARG A 73 -9.19 4.44 -3.26
CA ARG A 73 -10.63 4.67 -3.01
C ARG A 73 -11.04 6.11 -3.35
N VAL A 74 -10.18 7.09 -3.05
CA VAL A 74 -10.43 8.50 -3.41
C VAL A 74 -10.39 8.71 -4.93
N LEU A 75 -9.40 8.15 -5.64
CA LEU A 75 -9.37 8.25 -7.10
C LEU A 75 -10.58 7.53 -7.73
N ARG A 76 -11.01 6.41 -7.13
CA ARG A 76 -12.16 5.63 -7.60
C ARG A 76 -13.49 6.35 -7.41
N SER A 77 -13.64 7.19 -6.37
CA SER A 77 -14.80 8.05 -6.25
C SER A 77 -14.79 9.15 -7.32
N LEU A 78 -13.63 9.75 -7.60
CA LEU A 78 -13.49 10.81 -8.61
C LEU A 78 -13.71 10.28 -10.04
N SER A 79 -13.43 9.01 -10.32
CA SER A 79 -13.63 8.40 -11.64
C SER A 79 -15.10 8.38 -12.11
N THR A 80 -16.06 8.64 -11.22
CA THR A 80 -17.48 8.75 -11.57
C THR A 80 -17.80 10.03 -12.33
N GLU A 81 -17.06 11.10 -12.07
CA GLU A 81 -17.25 12.43 -12.66
C GLU A 81 -16.14 12.74 -13.69
N GLU A 82 -14.95 12.17 -13.49
CA GLU A 82 -13.75 12.50 -14.25
C GLU A 82 -13.31 11.35 -15.18
N LYS A 83 -13.42 11.56 -16.50
CA LYS A 83 -13.00 10.60 -17.55
C LYS A 83 -11.51 10.23 -17.55
N GLY A 84 -10.70 10.89 -16.72
CA GLY A 84 -9.26 10.67 -16.63
C GLY A 84 -8.84 9.49 -15.75
N PHE A 85 -9.78 8.97 -14.95
CA PHE A 85 -9.55 7.85 -14.05
C PHE A 85 -10.34 6.64 -14.54
N ASP A 86 -9.67 5.50 -14.72
CA ASP A 86 -10.33 4.27 -15.16
C ASP A 86 -10.88 3.52 -13.93
N PRO A 87 -12.22 3.41 -13.78
CA PRO A 87 -12.80 2.73 -12.62
C PRO A 87 -12.42 1.25 -12.55
N VAL A 88 -12.27 0.57 -13.69
CA VAL A 88 -11.95 -0.87 -13.74
C VAL A 88 -10.51 -1.11 -13.30
N GLU A 89 -9.58 -0.27 -13.75
CA GLU A 89 -8.17 -0.32 -13.33
C GLU A 89 -8.04 -0.05 -11.83
N LEU A 90 -8.78 0.94 -11.30
CA LEU A 90 -8.79 1.27 -9.88
C LEU A 90 -9.44 0.18 -9.00
N ASP A 91 -10.51 -0.46 -9.49
CA ASP A 91 -11.14 -1.59 -8.80
C ASP A 91 -10.17 -2.79 -8.73
N GLY A 92 -9.39 -3.03 -9.79
CA GLY A 92 -8.31 -4.03 -9.78
C GLY A 92 -7.22 -3.72 -8.75
N LEU A 93 -6.75 -2.47 -8.70
CA LEU A 93 -5.76 -2.04 -7.71
C LEU A 93 -6.25 -2.15 -6.26
N LEU A 94 -7.54 -1.94 -6.03
CA LEU A 94 -8.15 -2.13 -4.71
C LEU A 94 -8.24 -3.61 -4.33
N ALA A 95 -8.60 -4.48 -5.27
CA ALA A 95 -8.61 -5.93 -5.06
C ALA A 95 -7.20 -6.47 -4.75
N ASP A 96 -6.20 -6.00 -5.49
CA ASP A 96 -4.80 -6.36 -5.26
C ASP A 96 -4.30 -5.90 -3.89
N ALA A 97 -4.67 -4.69 -3.46
CA ALA A 97 -4.33 -4.19 -2.14
C ALA A 97 -4.99 -5.04 -1.04
N GLN A 98 -6.26 -5.42 -1.22
CA GLN A 98 -6.96 -6.31 -0.28
C GLN A 98 -6.26 -7.67 -0.15
N GLN A 99 -5.85 -8.27 -1.28
CA GLN A 99 -5.11 -9.52 -1.27
C GLN A 99 -3.76 -9.39 -0.54
N GLN A 100 -3.03 -8.29 -0.77
CA GLN A 100 -1.77 -8.02 -0.08
C GLN A 100 -1.97 -7.88 1.44
N LEU A 101 -3.05 -7.23 1.88
CA LEU A 101 -3.37 -7.09 3.30
C LEU A 101 -3.66 -8.43 3.97
N GLU A 102 -4.41 -9.31 3.29
CA GLU A 102 -4.67 -10.67 3.75
C GLU A 102 -3.36 -11.46 3.87
N GLU A 103 -2.51 -11.43 2.83
CA GLU A 103 -1.19 -12.09 2.83
C GLU A 103 -0.30 -11.59 3.98
N LEU A 104 -0.23 -10.27 4.19
CA LEU A 104 0.55 -9.67 5.27
C LEU A 104 0.04 -10.05 6.65
N GLU A 105 -1.28 -10.12 6.85
CA GLU A 105 -1.87 -10.54 8.11
C GLU A 105 -1.54 -12.01 8.43
N GLN A 106 -1.65 -12.89 7.43
CA GLN A 106 -1.27 -14.30 7.58
C GLN A 106 0.22 -14.44 7.96
N LEU A 107 1.11 -13.66 7.33
CA LEU A 107 2.52 -13.65 7.68
C LEU A 107 2.78 -13.10 9.08
N ARG A 108 2.06 -12.04 9.47
CA ARG A 108 2.18 -11.39 10.79
C ARG A 108 1.78 -12.34 11.92
N MET A 109 0.66 -13.04 11.76
CA MET A 109 0.21 -14.04 12.72
C MET A 109 1.22 -15.18 12.87
N ARG A 110 1.78 -15.69 11.76
CA ARG A 110 2.85 -16.71 11.82
C ARG A 110 4.12 -16.19 12.51
N ALA A 111 4.49 -14.93 12.29
CA ALA A 111 5.64 -14.32 12.94
C ALA A 111 5.41 -14.14 14.45
N ALA A 112 4.23 -13.63 14.84
CA ALA A 112 3.83 -13.52 16.24
C ALA A 112 3.86 -14.88 16.95
N ASP A 113 3.27 -15.92 16.34
CA ASP A 113 3.29 -17.29 16.86
C ASP A 113 4.71 -17.79 17.13
N ARG A 114 5.67 -17.56 16.21
CA ARG A 114 7.07 -17.93 16.41
C ARG A 114 7.68 -17.20 17.60
N VAL A 115 7.47 -15.89 17.70
CA VAL A 115 8.04 -15.08 18.79
C VAL A 115 7.50 -15.52 20.15
N PHE A 116 6.18 -15.68 20.26
CA PHE A 116 5.53 -15.99 21.54
C PHE A 116 5.67 -17.47 21.93
N ARG A 117 5.76 -18.41 20.98
CA ARG A 117 6.01 -19.83 21.27
C ARG A 117 7.47 -20.12 21.62
N THR A 118 8.43 -19.39 21.04
CA THR A 118 9.86 -19.50 21.39
C THR A 118 10.15 -18.98 22.81
N ARG A 119 9.36 -18.02 23.31
CA ARG A 119 9.49 -17.50 24.67
C ARG A 119 8.89 -18.42 25.75
N ALA A 120 8.17 -19.48 25.35
CA ALA A 120 7.51 -20.43 26.24
C ALA A 120 8.33 -21.71 26.48
N GLU A 121 9.66 -21.65 26.44
CA GLU A 121 10.47 -22.71 27.05
C GLU A 121 10.20 -22.75 28.57
N PRO A 122 9.87 -23.91 29.14
CA PRO A 122 9.55 -24.02 30.55
C PRO A 122 10.79 -23.71 31.40
N LEU A 123 10.62 -22.84 32.39
CA LEU A 123 11.60 -22.68 33.47
C LEU A 123 11.85 -24.06 34.12
N PRO A 124 13.13 -24.42 34.41
CA PRO A 124 13.49 -25.69 35.02
C PRO A 124 12.89 -25.86 36.43
#